data_AF-A0A250XH74-F1
#
_entry.id   AF-A0A250XH74-F1
#
_cell.length_a   1.000
_cell.length_b   1.000
_cell.length_c   1.000
_cell.angle_alpha   90.00
_cell.angle_beta   90.00
_cell.angle_gamma   90.00
#
_symmetry.space_group_name_H-M   'P 1'
#
loop_
_entity.id
_entity.type
_entity.pdbx_description
1 polymer ?
#
loop_
_entity_poly.entity_id
_entity_poly.type
_entity_poly.pdbx_seq_one_letter_code
_entity_poly.pdbx_strand_id
1 'polypeptide(L)'
;MLSGIVKKPNALRSDNIKGTVELNGTLVIQSKPNIRLQPVCKNTCLKAHDGVCDEGRAAAFAPVSIPSSTDSVKAVEVLCDLGTDCADCGAWSGHLPKWDGPMEGPIAFVRSMMNASVLVKLTTTQPSYFQPITNKEKDPDVSAMLENYGALEGGVTRVVHEILGDGQCHRKDGSRGLVLDVGANFGYFTLMAAMYGCRVIAWEPVPLFRAYLHHGIALNNLTHLVTLRNAAISDNSSRVNVGIPKDGTYWGLASVNNLNLMANEVKSIVSADVENLDKIVLDSVEPLVLLLKVDVEGYEPQVLNSASEILRSRTQNILLEYSPGIFERSRDFEGLSQLPSSLSRLLKDGFVAGHLPMRVATPWPPKLMPDHYHDPVPVLEEITLSSLELDLKSAKMRRTTEGGSPDHPLPSTSEGYKCTAIPEELKKFPVWAHCGEWAYAAHPKGFRSSFGFNTNIWLSRKYMRVSNDLLIPAGVFVAASAKRSSVHNRTAGVAASGTLVVAGQASLFAQDQDMKMWTSLSNPGQSIGFMECKGLGPSHQVMFRCPCTHMEHCGEQEKVVGQLLKEGRMPMQDWR
;
A
#
# COMPACT_ATOMS: atom_id res chain seq x y z
N MET A 1 73.63 21.32 -18.52
CA MET A 1 74.08 21.70 -19.88
C MET A 1 72.80 21.95 -20.68
N LEU A 2 72.34 23.22 -20.78
CA LEU A 2 72.59 24.15 -21.92
C LEU A 2 72.21 23.47 -23.25
N SER A 3 71.25 23.93 -24.06
CA SER A 3 70.82 25.28 -24.50
C SER A 3 69.45 25.14 -25.21
N GLY A 4 68.44 26.03 -25.13
CA GLY A 4 68.37 27.40 -25.66
C GLY A 4 68.14 27.41 -27.19
N ILE A 5 67.33 28.24 -27.87
CA ILE A 5 66.61 29.50 -27.61
C ILE A 5 65.76 29.81 -28.89
N VAL A 6 64.50 30.23 -28.69
CA VAL A 6 63.75 31.37 -29.29
C VAL A 6 63.83 31.69 -30.81
N LYS A 7 62.65 31.85 -31.43
CA LYS A 7 62.27 33.04 -32.23
C LYS A 7 60.74 33.33 -32.16
N LYS A 8 60.42 34.54 -31.70
CA LYS A 8 59.13 35.30 -31.73
C LYS A 8 59.42 36.56 -32.61
N PRO A 9 58.56 37.59 -32.78
CA PRO A 9 57.09 37.74 -32.78
C PRO A 9 56.58 38.75 -33.87
N ASN A 10 55.32 39.20 -33.74
CA ASN A 10 54.66 40.45 -34.22
C ASN A 10 53.52 40.21 -35.23
N ALA A 11 52.33 40.84 -35.16
CA ALA A 11 51.81 42.01 -34.43
C ALA A 11 50.26 41.83 -34.27
N LEU A 12 49.66 42.01 -33.09
CA LEU A 12 49.14 43.25 -32.47
C LEU A 12 48.00 43.97 -33.22
N ARG A 13 46.80 43.95 -32.61
CA ARG A 13 45.91 45.10 -32.28
C ARG A 13 44.72 44.56 -31.44
N SER A 14 44.67 44.76 -30.11
CA SER A 14 44.27 45.96 -29.31
C SER A 14 42.76 46.24 -29.36
N ASP A 15 41.99 46.48 -28.29
CA ASP A 15 42.19 46.50 -26.84
C ASP A 15 40.79 46.67 -26.20
N ASN A 16 40.52 46.03 -25.06
CA ASN A 16 40.21 46.71 -23.79
C ASN A 16 39.74 45.76 -22.68
N ILE A 17 40.42 45.88 -21.54
CA ILE A 17 40.12 45.27 -20.24
C ILE A 17 39.28 46.27 -19.43
N LYS A 18 38.23 45.81 -18.74
CA LYS A 18 37.88 46.17 -17.34
C LYS A 18 36.70 45.32 -16.88
N GLY A 19 36.82 44.75 -15.68
CA GLY A 19 35.98 43.66 -15.21
C GLY A 19 34.71 44.08 -14.48
N THR A 20 33.88 43.08 -14.23
CA THR A 20 33.02 42.93 -13.04
C THR A 20 32.54 41.49 -13.02
N VAL A 21 32.66 40.85 -11.85
CA VAL A 21 32.07 39.54 -11.56
C VAL A 21 30.57 39.77 -11.37
N GLU A 22 29.75 39.22 -12.26
CA GLU A 22 28.31 39.11 -12.03
C GLU A 22 27.85 37.66 -12.19
N LEU A 23 27.30 37.16 -11.09
CA LEU A 23 26.58 35.90 -10.96
C LEU A 23 25.30 35.96 -11.80
N ASN A 24 25.32 35.43 -13.01
CA ASN A 24 24.10 35.13 -13.77
C ASN A 24 24.25 33.77 -14.46
N GLY A 25 24.19 32.72 -13.63
CA GLY A 25 23.98 31.35 -14.09
C GLY A 25 22.52 31.13 -14.47
N THR A 26 22.08 31.75 -15.57
CA THR A 26 20.84 31.33 -16.24
C THR A 26 21.10 29.93 -16.78
N LEU A 27 20.60 28.92 -16.08
CA LEU A 27 20.57 27.55 -16.58
C LEU A 27 19.66 27.57 -17.82
N VAL A 28 20.26 27.72 -19.00
CA VAL A 28 19.57 27.48 -20.26
C VAL A 28 19.22 26.00 -20.25
N ILE A 29 17.96 25.70 -19.94
CA ILE A 29 17.36 24.41 -20.24
C ILE A 29 17.45 24.32 -21.76
N GLN A 30 18.48 23.67 -22.27
CA GLN A 30 18.44 23.12 -23.62
C GLN A 30 17.27 22.15 -23.60
N SER A 31 16.13 22.59 -24.13
CA SER A 31 15.05 21.72 -24.53
C SER A 31 15.70 20.59 -25.31
N LYS A 32 15.65 19.35 -24.79
CA LYS A 32 16.03 18.18 -25.57
C LYS A 32 15.35 18.31 -26.94
N PRO A 33 16.05 18.06 -28.05
CA PRO A 33 15.44 18.17 -29.38
C PRO A 33 14.15 17.37 -29.37
N ASN A 34 13.08 17.91 -29.97
CA ASN A 34 11.83 17.19 -30.22
C ASN A 34 12.19 15.82 -30.82
N ILE A 35 12.25 14.78 -29.98
CA ILE A 35 12.44 13.41 -30.44
C ILE A 35 11.15 13.10 -31.16
N ARG A 36 11.15 13.24 -32.50
CA ARG A 36 10.10 12.67 -33.33
C ARG A 36 10.15 11.17 -33.07
N LEU A 37 9.25 10.69 -32.21
CA LEU A 37 9.05 9.26 -32.00
C LEU A 37 8.72 8.67 -33.37
N GLN A 38 9.57 7.76 -33.84
CA GLN A 38 9.30 7.01 -35.06
C GLN A 38 8.06 6.15 -34.77
N PRO A 39 6.96 6.32 -35.52
CA PRO A 39 5.78 5.51 -35.31
C PRO A 39 6.12 4.04 -35.50
N VAL A 40 5.72 3.20 -34.53
CA VAL A 40 5.87 1.75 -34.59
C VAL A 40 4.70 1.19 -35.39
N CYS A 41 5.02 0.44 -36.44
CA CYS A 41 4.02 -0.17 -37.28
C CYS A 41 4.49 -1.52 -37.79
N LYS A 42 4.00 -2.57 -37.15
CA LYS A 42 4.24 -3.97 -37.48
C LYS A 42 2.86 -4.63 -37.57
N ASN A 43 2.70 -5.64 -38.40
CA ASN A 43 1.50 -6.48 -38.46
C ASN A 43 1.90 -7.90 -38.04
N THR A 44 2.62 -8.01 -36.93
CA THR A 44 3.18 -9.28 -36.44
C THR A 44 2.23 -10.01 -35.49
N CYS A 45 1.15 -9.35 -35.05
CA CYS A 45 0.12 -10.01 -34.27
C CYS A 45 -0.63 -11.05 -35.11
N LEU A 46 -0.99 -12.19 -34.50
CA LEU A 46 -1.77 -13.25 -35.15
C LEU A 46 -3.11 -12.75 -35.72
N LYS A 47 -3.68 -11.74 -35.07
CA LYS A 47 -4.97 -11.15 -35.38
C LYS A 47 -4.91 -9.94 -36.30
N ALA A 48 -3.71 -9.51 -36.67
CA ALA A 48 -3.57 -8.40 -37.58
C ALA A 48 -4.26 -8.68 -38.94
N HIS A 49 -4.85 -7.64 -39.52
CA HIS A 49 -5.61 -7.67 -40.77
C HIS A 49 -6.99 -8.33 -40.70
N ASP A 50 -7.60 -8.43 -39.51
CA ASP A 50 -8.96 -8.96 -39.37
C ASP A 50 -10.05 -7.87 -39.30
N GLY A 51 -9.64 -6.61 -39.36
CA GLY A 51 -10.51 -5.44 -39.34
C GLY A 51 -10.89 -4.96 -37.93
N VAL A 52 -10.38 -5.60 -36.88
CA VAL A 52 -10.62 -5.24 -35.48
C VAL A 52 -9.31 -4.76 -34.86
N CYS A 53 -9.32 -3.59 -34.23
CA CYS A 53 -8.13 -3.11 -33.53
C CYS A 53 -7.94 -3.83 -32.18
N ASP A 54 -7.01 -4.77 -32.14
CA ASP A 54 -6.80 -5.68 -31.01
C ASP A 54 -5.73 -5.22 -30.00
N GLU A 55 -5.28 -3.97 -30.11
CA GLU A 55 -4.26 -3.36 -29.24
C GLU A 55 -4.83 -2.67 -27.98
N GLY A 56 -6.16 -2.68 -27.79
CA GLY A 56 -6.81 -2.08 -26.62
C GLY A 56 -6.85 -0.54 -26.60
N ARG A 57 -6.64 0.13 -27.75
CA ARG A 57 -6.62 1.60 -27.85
C ARG A 57 -8.01 2.22 -27.81
N ALA A 58 -8.10 3.50 -27.43
CA ALA A 58 -9.36 4.25 -27.27
C ALA A 58 -10.34 4.19 -28.48
N ALA A 59 -9.85 3.97 -29.71
CA ALA A 59 -10.73 3.75 -30.87
C ALA A 59 -11.61 2.49 -30.73
N ALA A 60 -11.15 1.47 -29.99
CA ALA A 60 -11.95 0.32 -29.60
C ALA A 60 -13.04 0.65 -28.55
N PHE A 61 -13.04 1.86 -27.99
CA PHE A 61 -13.97 2.32 -26.94
C PHE A 61 -14.95 3.42 -27.44
N ALA A 62 -14.95 3.79 -28.72
CA ALA A 62 -15.74 4.93 -29.25
C ALA A 62 -17.20 4.60 -29.62
N PRO A 63 -18.13 5.57 -29.53
CA PRO A 63 -18.42 6.38 -28.36
C PRO A 63 -19.51 5.66 -27.56
N VAL A 64 -19.13 4.83 -26.59
CA VAL A 64 -20.04 4.62 -25.47
C VAL A 64 -20.06 5.97 -24.77
N SER A 65 -21.14 6.74 -24.96
CA SER A 65 -21.44 7.88 -24.10
C SER A 65 -21.20 7.40 -22.68
N ILE A 66 -20.17 7.93 -22.00
CA ILE A 66 -19.86 7.60 -20.61
C ILE A 66 -21.18 7.83 -19.87
N PRO A 67 -21.90 6.77 -19.49
CA PRO A 67 -23.24 6.96 -19.00
C PRO A 67 -23.13 7.78 -17.72
N SER A 68 -24.01 8.76 -17.54
CA SER A 68 -24.16 9.44 -16.25
C SER A 68 -24.71 8.51 -15.16
N SER A 69 -24.85 7.22 -15.47
CA SER A 69 -25.26 6.12 -14.60
C SER A 69 -24.15 5.08 -14.51
N THR A 70 -24.11 4.37 -13.40
CA THR A 70 -23.14 3.35 -12.95
C THR A 70 -22.95 2.12 -13.86
N ASP A 71 -23.31 2.17 -15.14
CA ASP A 71 -23.09 1.10 -16.11
C ASP A 71 -21.62 1.11 -16.54
N SER A 72 -20.85 0.23 -15.93
CA SER A 72 -19.42 0.13 -16.15
C SER A 72 -19.11 -0.16 -17.63
N VAL A 73 -18.27 0.66 -18.27
CA VAL A 73 -17.76 0.40 -19.63
C VAL A 73 -17.24 -1.03 -19.69
N LYS A 74 -17.71 -1.85 -20.62
CA LYS A 74 -17.29 -3.25 -20.71
C LYS A 74 -15.77 -3.32 -20.95
N ALA A 75 -15.09 -4.27 -20.30
CA ALA A 75 -13.68 -4.48 -20.57
C ALA A 75 -13.50 -4.98 -22.01
N VAL A 76 -12.46 -4.51 -22.69
CA VAL A 76 -12.12 -4.87 -24.08
C VAL A 76 -10.99 -5.88 -24.04
N GLU A 77 -11.12 -6.98 -24.78
CA GLU A 77 -10.06 -7.97 -24.90
C GLU A 77 -8.90 -7.42 -25.75
N VAL A 78 -7.68 -7.70 -25.33
CA VAL A 78 -6.45 -7.30 -26.02
C VAL A 78 -5.72 -8.54 -26.48
N LEU A 79 -5.54 -8.65 -27.79
CA LEU A 79 -4.89 -9.79 -28.43
C LEU A 79 -3.50 -9.43 -28.97
N CYS A 80 -3.21 -8.14 -29.15
CA CYS A 80 -2.01 -7.64 -29.80
C CYS A 80 -1.21 -6.65 -28.95
N ASP A 81 0.11 -6.66 -29.11
CA ASP A 81 0.99 -5.63 -28.56
C ASP A 81 0.82 -4.30 -29.33
N LEU A 82 1.06 -3.18 -28.67
CA LEU A 82 0.94 -1.85 -29.28
C LEU A 82 1.88 -1.70 -30.49
N GLY A 83 1.30 -1.29 -31.62
CA GLY A 83 1.99 -1.15 -32.91
C GLY A 83 2.23 -2.48 -33.65
N THR A 84 1.55 -3.58 -33.27
CA THR A 84 1.67 -4.90 -33.93
C THR A 84 0.42 -5.33 -34.72
N ASP A 85 -0.64 -4.53 -34.66
CA ASP A 85 -1.87 -4.67 -35.44
C ASP A 85 -2.17 -3.36 -36.19
N CYS A 86 -1.19 -2.95 -36.97
CA CYS A 86 -1.17 -1.66 -37.62
C CYS A 86 -2.19 -1.52 -38.76
N ALA A 87 -2.53 -2.63 -39.41
CA ALA A 87 -3.50 -2.66 -40.49
C ALA A 87 -4.89 -2.22 -40.03
N ASP A 88 -5.26 -2.61 -38.81
CA ASP A 88 -6.60 -2.39 -38.26
C ASP A 88 -6.61 -1.21 -37.29
N CYS A 89 -5.56 -1.08 -36.47
CA CYS A 89 -5.45 0.02 -35.52
C CYS A 89 -4.90 1.31 -36.16
N GLY A 90 -3.97 1.20 -37.11
CA GLY A 90 -3.08 2.29 -37.54
C GLY A 90 -1.81 2.41 -36.68
N ALA A 91 -0.82 3.17 -37.17
CA ALA A 91 0.51 3.24 -36.54
C ALA A 91 0.49 3.79 -35.11
N TRP A 92 1.25 3.13 -34.22
CA TRP A 92 1.44 3.56 -32.85
C TRP A 92 2.50 4.68 -32.77
N SER A 93 2.15 5.83 -32.21
CA SER A 93 3.03 7.00 -32.14
C SER A 93 3.53 7.32 -30.73
N GLY A 94 3.10 6.58 -29.71
CA GLY A 94 3.57 6.72 -28.34
C GLY A 94 4.93 6.07 -28.12
N HIS A 95 5.56 6.38 -26.99
CA HIS A 95 6.79 5.69 -26.59
C HIS A 95 6.44 4.32 -26.00
N LEU A 96 7.12 3.26 -26.47
CA LEU A 96 7.05 1.95 -25.86
C LEU A 96 8.19 1.81 -24.86
N PRO A 97 7.92 1.58 -23.56
CA PRO A 97 8.98 1.29 -22.62
C PRO A 97 9.73 0.02 -23.07
N LYS A 98 11.03 -0.07 -22.77
CA LYS A 98 11.79 -1.28 -23.09
C LYS A 98 11.15 -2.47 -22.37
N TRP A 99 10.83 -3.52 -23.12
CA TRP A 99 10.40 -4.81 -22.59
C TRP A 99 11.61 -5.76 -22.56
N ASP A 100 11.83 -6.39 -21.42
CA ASP A 100 12.96 -7.30 -21.16
C ASP A 100 12.53 -8.77 -21.03
N GLY A 101 11.26 -9.07 -21.33
CA GLY A 101 10.72 -10.42 -21.26
C GLY A 101 11.08 -11.30 -22.47
N PRO A 102 10.72 -12.59 -22.43
CA PRO A 102 11.15 -13.58 -23.41
C PRO A 102 10.44 -13.50 -24.76
N MET A 103 9.35 -12.74 -24.86
CA MET A 103 8.56 -12.54 -26.09
C MET A 103 8.76 -11.12 -26.65
N GLU A 104 8.34 -10.88 -27.90
CA GLU A 104 8.50 -9.57 -28.57
C GLU A 104 7.84 -8.40 -27.82
N GLY A 105 6.79 -8.66 -27.04
CA GLY A 105 6.09 -7.66 -26.25
C GLY A 105 5.38 -8.24 -25.02
N PRO A 106 4.91 -7.37 -24.11
CA PRO A 106 4.23 -7.77 -22.88
C PRO A 106 2.92 -8.55 -23.14
N ILE A 107 2.14 -8.19 -24.15
CA ILE A 107 0.89 -8.89 -24.48
C ILE A 107 1.19 -10.27 -25.04
N ALA A 108 2.11 -10.38 -26.00
CA ALA A 108 2.58 -11.66 -26.50
C ALA A 108 3.13 -12.55 -25.37
N PHE A 109 3.86 -11.96 -24.41
CA PHE A 109 4.32 -12.68 -23.22
C PHE A 109 3.16 -13.21 -22.38
N VAL A 110 2.21 -12.36 -21.99
CA VAL A 110 1.06 -12.81 -21.21
C VAL A 110 0.33 -13.92 -21.93
N ARG A 111 0.03 -13.76 -23.22
CA ARG A 111 -0.71 -14.75 -24.02
C ARG A 111 0.05 -16.06 -24.23
N SER A 112 1.39 -16.04 -24.17
CA SER A 112 2.21 -17.27 -24.19
C SER A 112 2.06 -18.11 -22.91
N MET A 113 1.63 -17.49 -21.81
CA MET A 113 1.34 -18.18 -20.56
C MET A 113 -0.04 -18.85 -20.69
N MET A 114 -0.09 -20.18 -20.55
CA MET A 114 -1.30 -20.98 -20.79
C MET A 114 -2.56 -20.37 -20.15
N ASN A 115 -3.62 -20.24 -20.96
CA ASN A 115 -4.93 -19.68 -20.61
C ASN A 115 -4.96 -18.20 -20.18
N ALA A 116 -3.89 -17.41 -20.26
CA ALA A 116 -3.94 -16.01 -19.85
C ALA A 116 -4.69 -15.13 -20.87
N SER A 117 -5.58 -14.27 -20.37
CA SER A 117 -6.34 -13.28 -21.14
C SER A 117 -5.91 -11.89 -20.71
N VAL A 118 -5.81 -10.95 -21.65
CA VAL A 118 -5.62 -9.53 -21.31
C VAL A 118 -6.89 -8.80 -21.64
N LEU A 119 -7.42 -8.09 -20.66
CA LEU A 119 -8.55 -7.19 -20.82
C LEU A 119 -8.10 -5.77 -20.45
N VAL A 120 -8.68 -4.76 -21.06
CA VAL A 120 -8.48 -3.36 -20.70
C VAL A 120 -9.81 -2.76 -20.27
N LYS A 121 -9.82 -2.12 -19.11
CA LYS A 121 -10.98 -1.46 -18.51
C LYS A 121 -10.67 0.03 -18.32
N LEU A 122 -11.59 0.91 -18.71
CA LEU A 122 -11.54 2.31 -18.29
C LEU A 122 -11.96 2.40 -16.81
N THR A 123 -11.07 2.91 -15.95
CA THR A 123 -11.37 3.05 -14.52
C THR A 123 -12.47 4.08 -14.27
N THR A 124 -13.18 3.96 -13.15
CA THR A 124 -14.17 4.94 -12.67
C THR A 124 -13.55 6.05 -11.81
N THR A 125 -12.22 6.08 -11.69
CA THR A 125 -11.48 7.14 -10.98
C THR A 125 -11.44 8.45 -11.76
N GLN A 126 -11.10 9.56 -11.09
CA GLN A 126 -10.87 10.85 -11.74
C GLN A 126 -9.47 11.38 -11.34
N PRO A 127 -8.50 11.49 -12.27
CA PRO A 127 -8.60 11.23 -13.70
C PRO A 127 -8.75 9.73 -14.02
N SER A 128 -9.58 9.41 -15.01
CA SER A 128 -9.76 8.03 -15.48
C SER A 128 -8.60 7.60 -16.38
N TYR A 129 -8.25 6.32 -16.35
CA TYR A 129 -7.23 5.73 -17.21
C TYR A 129 -7.58 4.31 -17.63
N PHE A 130 -6.90 3.82 -18.68
CA PHE A 130 -7.05 2.45 -19.16
C PHE A 130 -6.21 1.51 -18.28
N GLN A 131 -6.86 0.61 -17.56
CA GLN A 131 -6.22 -0.37 -16.69
C GLN A 131 -6.25 -1.76 -17.35
N PRO A 132 -5.08 -2.34 -17.65
CA PRO A 132 -4.99 -3.74 -18.04
C PRO A 132 -5.26 -4.66 -16.84
N ILE A 133 -6.06 -5.70 -17.05
CA ILE A 133 -6.44 -6.73 -16.07
C ILE A 133 -6.47 -8.10 -16.75
N THR A 134 -6.63 -9.16 -15.96
CA THR A 134 -6.96 -10.49 -16.48
C THR A 134 -8.46 -10.78 -16.30
N ASN A 135 -8.91 -11.96 -16.69
CA ASN A 135 -10.25 -12.44 -16.38
C ASN A 135 -10.41 -12.66 -14.85
N LYS A 136 -11.52 -12.18 -14.28
CA LYS A 136 -11.90 -12.35 -12.86
C LYS A 136 -11.97 -13.80 -12.37
N GLU A 137 -12.20 -14.78 -13.22
CA GLU A 137 -12.16 -16.20 -12.85
C GLU A 137 -10.74 -16.66 -12.53
N LYS A 138 -9.72 -16.00 -13.09
CA LYS A 138 -8.31 -16.27 -12.80
C LYS A 138 -7.79 -15.46 -11.63
N ASP A 139 -8.25 -14.23 -11.52
CA ASP A 139 -7.92 -13.30 -10.45
C ASP A 139 -9.24 -12.76 -9.86
N PRO A 140 -9.85 -13.51 -8.92
CA PRO A 140 -11.07 -13.11 -8.23
C PRO A 140 -10.87 -11.94 -7.25
N ASP A 141 -9.72 -11.28 -7.29
CA ASP A 141 -9.32 -10.16 -6.45
C ASP A 141 -9.24 -8.87 -7.29
N VAL A 142 -8.04 -8.47 -7.71
CA VAL A 142 -7.79 -7.18 -8.37
C VAL A 142 -8.63 -7.03 -9.65
N SER A 143 -8.60 -8.04 -10.52
CA SER A 143 -9.33 -8.04 -11.79
C SER A 143 -10.84 -8.07 -11.57
N ALA A 144 -11.33 -8.85 -10.61
CA ALA A 144 -12.75 -8.90 -10.28
C ALA A 144 -13.27 -7.55 -9.77
N MET A 145 -12.50 -6.85 -8.93
CA MET A 145 -12.89 -5.51 -8.45
C MET A 145 -12.94 -4.50 -9.61
N LEU A 146 -11.91 -4.49 -10.45
CA LEU A 146 -11.83 -3.57 -11.59
C LEU A 146 -12.90 -3.85 -12.65
N GLU A 147 -13.18 -5.12 -12.95
CA GLU A 147 -14.21 -5.48 -13.92
C GLU A 147 -15.60 -5.07 -13.45
N ASN A 148 -15.93 -5.36 -12.17
CA ASN A 148 -17.25 -5.13 -11.59
C ASN A 148 -17.49 -3.66 -11.20
N TYR A 149 -16.45 -2.93 -10.80
CA TYR A 149 -16.59 -1.62 -10.16
C TYR A 149 -15.75 -0.51 -10.80
N GLY A 150 -14.73 -0.85 -11.60
CA GLY A 150 -13.83 0.12 -12.23
C GLY A 150 -12.84 0.79 -11.28
N ALA A 151 -12.77 0.35 -10.02
CA ALA A 151 -11.83 0.82 -9.02
C ALA A 151 -11.39 -0.32 -8.09
N LEU A 152 -10.16 -0.23 -7.60
CA LEU A 152 -9.58 -1.11 -6.60
C LEU A 152 -9.66 -0.42 -5.23
N GLU A 153 -9.97 -1.16 -4.16
CA GLU A 153 -9.91 -0.68 -2.77
C GLU A 153 -10.37 0.78 -2.58
N GLY A 154 -11.68 1.03 -2.68
CA GLY A 154 -12.22 2.39 -2.81
C GLY A 154 -11.69 3.42 -1.80
N GLY A 155 -11.47 3.04 -0.54
CA GLY A 155 -10.88 3.93 0.46
C GLY A 155 -9.41 4.24 0.26
N VAL A 156 -8.61 3.22 -0.07
CA VAL A 156 -7.19 3.38 -0.37
C VAL A 156 -7.05 4.29 -1.59
N THR A 157 -7.88 4.07 -2.61
CA THR A 157 -8.00 4.95 -3.79
C THR A 157 -8.36 6.39 -3.43
N ARG A 158 -9.31 6.60 -2.50
CA ARG A 158 -9.67 7.96 -2.04
C ARG A 158 -8.52 8.63 -1.28
N VAL A 159 -7.77 7.89 -0.48
CA VAL A 159 -6.57 8.42 0.19
C VAL A 159 -5.51 8.83 -0.83
N VAL A 160 -5.28 8.02 -1.87
CA VAL A 160 -4.35 8.39 -2.95
C VAL A 160 -4.85 9.62 -3.72
N HIS A 161 -6.16 9.73 -3.99
CA HIS A 161 -6.76 10.93 -4.57
C HIS A 161 -6.55 12.16 -3.68
N GLU A 162 -6.83 12.06 -2.38
CA GLU A 162 -6.63 13.14 -1.41
C GLU A 162 -5.17 13.60 -1.37
N ILE A 163 -4.21 12.68 -1.43
CA ILE A 163 -2.77 13.01 -1.38
C ILE A 163 -2.27 13.63 -2.68
N LEU A 164 -2.72 13.15 -3.84
CA LEU A 164 -2.14 13.47 -5.15
C LEU A 164 -2.98 14.46 -5.98
N GLY A 165 -4.25 14.64 -5.62
CA GLY A 165 -5.21 15.54 -6.26
C GLY A 165 -4.81 17.02 -6.18
N ASP A 166 -5.67 17.90 -6.69
CA ASP A 166 -5.54 19.36 -6.58
C ASP A 166 -4.17 19.94 -7.01
N GLY A 167 -3.50 19.27 -7.95
CA GLY A 167 -2.22 19.71 -8.49
C GLY A 167 -1.02 19.50 -7.56
N GLN A 168 -1.13 18.69 -6.51
CA GLN A 168 -0.01 18.38 -5.59
C GLN A 168 1.20 17.79 -6.32
N CYS A 169 0.97 17.07 -7.41
CA CYS A 169 2.01 16.55 -8.29
C CYS A 169 2.80 17.63 -9.05
N HIS A 170 2.32 18.87 -9.14
CA HIS A 170 2.97 19.95 -9.87
C HIS A 170 3.56 20.98 -8.91
N ARG A 171 4.88 21.12 -8.89
CA ARG A 171 5.56 22.08 -8.02
C ARG A 171 5.76 23.42 -8.72
N LYS A 172 5.87 24.48 -7.91
CA LYS A 172 6.05 25.86 -8.38
C LYS A 172 7.34 26.08 -9.16
N ASP A 173 8.37 25.29 -8.90
CA ASP A 173 9.66 25.31 -9.60
C ASP A 173 9.64 24.54 -10.94
N GLY A 174 8.47 24.04 -11.35
CA GLY A 174 8.30 23.23 -12.56
C GLY A 174 8.68 21.76 -12.39
N SER A 175 9.21 21.36 -11.23
CA SER A 175 9.43 19.95 -10.91
C SER A 175 8.12 19.25 -10.58
N ARG A 176 8.16 17.91 -10.57
CA ARG A 176 7.00 17.07 -10.25
C ARG A 176 7.18 16.39 -8.90
N GLY A 177 6.05 16.14 -8.24
CA GLY A 177 5.97 15.26 -7.08
C GLY A 177 6.47 13.85 -7.41
N LEU A 178 7.16 13.22 -6.46
CA LEU A 178 7.64 11.85 -6.59
C LEU A 178 6.75 10.91 -5.79
N VAL A 179 6.27 9.85 -6.46
CA VAL A 179 5.59 8.72 -5.85
C VAL A 179 6.46 7.47 -6.00
N LEU A 180 6.61 6.73 -4.91
CA LEU A 180 7.28 5.44 -4.88
C LEU A 180 6.22 4.36 -4.65
N ASP A 181 6.06 3.45 -5.61
CA ASP A 181 5.07 2.35 -5.54
C ASP A 181 5.81 1.01 -5.43
N VAL A 182 5.88 0.46 -4.22
CA VAL A 182 6.57 -0.81 -3.93
C VAL A 182 5.53 -1.93 -3.81
N GLY A 183 5.65 -2.92 -4.69
CA GLY A 183 4.60 -3.93 -4.89
C GLY A 183 3.51 -3.38 -5.81
N ALA A 184 3.90 -2.92 -7.00
CA ALA A 184 2.99 -2.21 -7.90
C ALA A 184 1.91 -3.12 -8.50
N ASN A 185 2.11 -4.45 -8.52
CA ASN A 185 1.19 -5.43 -9.09
C ASN A 185 0.82 -5.06 -10.53
N PHE A 186 -0.47 -5.02 -10.90
CA PHE A 186 -0.94 -4.58 -12.22
C PHE A 186 -0.82 -3.06 -12.44
N GLY A 187 -0.34 -2.34 -11.43
CA GLY A 187 0.04 -0.93 -11.50
C GLY A 187 -1.10 0.06 -11.35
N TYR A 188 -2.21 -0.33 -10.72
CA TYR A 188 -3.36 0.54 -10.49
C TYR A 188 -2.96 1.89 -9.87
N PHE A 189 -2.26 1.87 -8.74
CA PHE A 189 -1.81 3.10 -8.08
C PHE A 189 -0.68 3.81 -8.83
N THR A 190 0.21 3.07 -9.51
CA THR A 190 1.24 3.63 -10.40
C THR A 190 0.62 4.47 -11.52
N LEU A 191 -0.35 3.91 -12.26
CA LEU A 191 -1.03 4.59 -13.36
C LEU A 191 -1.83 5.78 -12.83
N MET A 192 -2.58 5.60 -11.74
CA MET A 192 -3.32 6.68 -11.08
C MET A 192 -2.42 7.86 -10.72
N ALA A 193 -1.31 7.62 -10.03
CA ALA A 193 -0.39 8.67 -9.62
C ALA A 193 0.21 9.43 -10.82
N ALA A 194 0.60 8.71 -11.86
CA ALA A 194 1.13 9.31 -13.08
C ALA A 194 0.07 10.11 -13.85
N MET A 195 -1.20 9.72 -13.80
CA MET A 195 -2.32 10.49 -14.38
C MET A 195 -2.60 11.80 -13.65
N TYR A 196 -2.32 11.89 -12.35
CA TYR A 196 -2.27 13.18 -11.63
C TYR A 196 -1.05 14.04 -12.03
N GLY A 197 -0.16 13.51 -12.86
CA GLY A 197 1.05 14.20 -13.29
C GLY A 197 2.24 14.00 -12.36
N CYS A 198 2.18 13.07 -11.40
CA CYS A 198 3.34 12.77 -10.58
C CYS A 198 4.38 11.99 -11.39
N ARG A 199 5.65 12.13 -11.00
CA ARG A 199 6.67 11.16 -11.38
C ARG A 199 6.52 9.94 -10.48
N VAL A 200 6.68 8.76 -11.05
CA VAL A 200 6.50 7.49 -10.34
C VAL A 200 7.72 6.61 -10.56
N ILE A 201 8.24 6.02 -9.50
CA ILE A 201 9.12 4.85 -9.58
C ILE A 201 8.34 3.68 -9.01
N ALA A 202 8.13 2.65 -9.83
CA ALA A 202 7.30 1.50 -9.51
C ALA A 202 8.12 0.22 -9.53
N TRP A 203 8.02 -0.58 -8.48
CA TRP A 203 8.71 -1.87 -8.35
C TRP A 203 7.71 -3.01 -8.43
N GLU A 204 7.88 -3.87 -9.43
CA GLU A 204 7.11 -5.11 -9.60
C GLU A 204 8.02 -6.24 -10.10
N PRO A 205 8.44 -7.17 -9.22
CA PRO A 205 9.34 -8.25 -9.58
C PRO A 205 8.68 -9.36 -10.42
N VAL A 206 7.36 -9.58 -10.31
CA VAL A 206 6.65 -10.65 -11.01
C VAL A 206 6.47 -10.28 -12.48
N PRO A 207 7.10 -11.01 -13.44
CA PRO A 207 7.07 -10.63 -14.86
C PRO A 207 5.67 -10.57 -15.45
N LEU A 208 4.77 -11.46 -15.00
CA LEU A 208 3.38 -11.49 -15.44
C LEU A 208 2.64 -10.20 -15.04
N PHE A 209 2.80 -9.76 -13.79
CA PHE A 209 2.12 -8.56 -13.27
C PHE A 209 2.72 -7.30 -13.90
N ARG A 210 4.05 -7.28 -14.01
CA ARG A 210 4.80 -6.24 -14.70
C ARG A 210 4.40 -6.08 -16.16
N ALA A 211 4.03 -7.17 -16.86
CA ALA A 211 3.57 -7.08 -18.25
C ALA A 211 2.26 -6.28 -18.39
N TYR A 212 1.29 -6.48 -17.48
CA TYR A 212 0.07 -5.67 -17.43
C TYR A 212 0.40 -4.19 -17.18
N LEU A 213 1.26 -3.92 -16.19
CA LEU A 213 1.67 -2.55 -15.86
C LEU A 213 2.43 -1.88 -17.01
N HIS A 214 3.33 -2.60 -17.68
CA HIS A 214 4.09 -2.11 -18.84
C HIS A 214 3.17 -1.69 -19.98
N HIS A 215 2.19 -2.55 -20.33
CA HIS A 215 1.19 -2.22 -21.33
C HIS A 215 0.35 -1.00 -20.90
N GLY A 216 -0.06 -0.93 -19.63
CA GLY A 216 -0.83 0.20 -19.10
C GLY A 216 -0.08 1.53 -19.18
N ILE A 217 1.22 1.55 -18.88
CA ILE A 217 2.06 2.76 -19.00
C ILE A 217 2.09 3.26 -20.44
N ALA A 218 2.32 2.35 -21.40
CA ALA A 218 2.37 2.70 -22.81
C ALA A 218 1.00 3.18 -23.32
N LEU A 219 -0.06 2.44 -23.01
CA LEU A 219 -1.43 2.71 -23.46
C LEU A 219 -1.94 4.09 -23.00
N ASN A 220 -1.57 4.51 -21.80
CA ASN A 220 -1.93 5.83 -21.25
C ASN A 220 -0.90 6.93 -21.56
N ASN A 221 0.14 6.65 -22.35
CA ASN A 221 1.22 7.58 -22.70
C ASN A 221 1.99 8.13 -21.48
N LEU A 222 2.22 7.30 -20.46
CA LEU A 222 2.80 7.68 -19.16
C LEU A 222 4.30 7.38 -19.04
N THR A 223 4.94 6.93 -20.11
CA THR A 223 6.37 6.55 -20.13
C THR A 223 7.33 7.66 -19.71
N HIS A 224 6.93 8.93 -19.88
CA HIS A 224 7.72 10.09 -19.50
C HIS A 224 7.62 10.42 -18.00
N LEU A 225 6.68 9.79 -17.28
CA LEU A 225 6.45 9.97 -15.84
C LEU A 225 6.80 8.72 -15.03
N VAL A 226 6.65 7.53 -15.60
CA VAL A 226 6.79 6.27 -14.89
C VAL A 226 8.12 5.61 -15.22
N THR A 227 8.85 5.26 -14.16
CA THR A 227 10.04 4.42 -14.20
C THR A 227 9.71 3.07 -13.58
N LEU A 228 9.62 2.03 -14.41
CA LEU A 228 9.32 0.67 -13.98
C LEU A 228 10.61 -0.11 -13.65
N ARG A 229 10.61 -0.80 -12.52
CA ARG A 229 11.76 -1.56 -11.98
C ARG A 229 11.38 -3.03 -11.78
N ASN A 230 12.18 -3.92 -12.37
CA ASN A 230 12.09 -5.38 -12.21
C ASN A 230 12.94 -5.81 -11.00
N ALA A 231 12.56 -5.36 -9.81
CA ALA A 231 13.27 -5.69 -8.58
C ALA A 231 12.30 -5.67 -7.41
N ALA A 232 12.62 -6.44 -6.38
CA ALA A 232 12.01 -6.26 -5.06
C ALA A 232 12.81 -5.22 -4.26
N ILE A 233 12.22 -4.71 -3.18
CA ILE A 233 12.90 -3.82 -2.24
C ILE A 233 13.21 -4.57 -0.95
N SER A 234 14.43 -4.43 -0.45
CA SER A 234 14.85 -4.97 0.86
C SER A 234 16.05 -4.22 1.43
N ASP A 235 16.31 -4.39 2.72
CA ASP A 235 17.45 -3.82 3.45
C ASP A 235 18.67 -4.76 3.53
N ASN A 236 18.49 -6.06 3.30
CA ASN A 236 19.48 -7.06 3.73
C ASN A 236 19.78 -8.19 2.72
N SER A 237 19.19 -8.16 1.53
CA SER A 237 19.26 -9.26 0.57
C SER A 237 19.75 -8.78 -0.80
N SER A 238 20.49 -9.64 -1.53
CA SER A 238 20.85 -9.38 -2.94
C SER A 238 19.77 -9.87 -3.91
N ARG A 239 19.08 -10.96 -3.54
CA ARG A 239 17.96 -11.56 -4.26
C ARG A 239 16.92 -12.07 -3.27
N VAL A 240 15.66 -12.10 -3.71
CA VAL A 240 14.55 -12.73 -2.97
C VAL A 240 13.76 -13.65 -3.88
N ASN A 241 13.04 -14.59 -3.28
CA ASN A 241 12.08 -15.41 -4.00
C ASN A 241 10.68 -14.84 -3.78
N VAL A 242 9.86 -14.78 -4.82
CA VAL A 242 8.48 -14.29 -4.78
C VAL A 242 7.57 -15.43 -5.20
N GLY A 243 6.65 -15.79 -4.32
CA GLY A 243 5.62 -16.79 -4.58
C GLY A 243 4.49 -16.21 -5.42
N ILE A 244 4.12 -16.91 -6.49
CA ILE A 244 2.98 -16.54 -7.33
C ILE A 244 1.80 -17.45 -6.97
N PRO A 245 0.62 -16.89 -6.65
CA PRO A 245 -0.59 -17.66 -6.36
C PRO A 245 -1.08 -18.48 -7.57
N LYS A 246 -1.94 -19.48 -7.31
CA LYS A 246 -2.63 -20.26 -8.35
C LYS A 246 -3.68 -19.44 -9.09
N ASP A 247 -3.99 -19.87 -10.32
CA ASP A 247 -5.13 -19.34 -11.05
C ASP A 247 -6.42 -19.66 -10.26
N GLY A 248 -7.34 -18.70 -10.21
CA GLY A 248 -8.58 -18.80 -9.42
C GLY A 248 -8.41 -18.50 -7.94
N THR A 249 -7.24 -17.98 -7.54
CA THR A 249 -6.97 -17.46 -6.19
C THR A 249 -6.58 -15.98 -6.27
N TYR A 250 -6.49 -15.31 -5.13
CA TYR A 250 -6.19 -13.88 -5.06
C TYR A 250 -4.74 -13.60 -5.50
N TRP A 251 -4.57 -13.02 -6.69
CA TRP A 251 -3.23 -12.72 -7.22
C TRP A 251 -2.56 -11.54 -6.51
N GLY A 252 -3.33 -10.73 -5.77
CA GLY A 252 -2.80 -9.73 -4.82
C GLY A 252 -1.79 -10.33 -3.84
N LEU A 253 -2.02 -11.56 -3.38
CA LEU A 253 -1.23 -12.24 -2.33
C LEU A 253 0.18 -12.70 -2.75
N ALA A 254 0.68 -12.29 -3.92
CA ALA A 254 2.03 -12.62 -4.34
C ALA A 254 3.03 -12.02 -3.36
N SER A 255 3.80 -12.87 -2.69
CA SER A 255 4.56 -12.47 -1.50
C SER A 255 6.00 -12.95 -1.54
N VAL A 256 6.90 -12.14 -0.98
CA VAL A 256 8.30 -12.52 -0.79
C VAL A 256 8.37 -13.73 0.13
N ASN A 257 9.20 -14.72 -0.22
CA ASN A 257 9.43 -15.97 0.49
C ASN A 257 8.15 -16.76 0.82
N ASN A 258 7.08 -16.57 0.03
CA ASN A 258 5.76 -17.15 0.26
C ASN A 258 5.16 -16.78 1.63
N LEU A 259 5.52 -15.62 2.20
CA LEU A 259 5.06 -15.22 3.54
C LEU A 259 3.53 -15.30 3.66
N ASN A 260 2.79 -14.86 2.63
CA ASN A 260 1.33 -14.87 2.62
C ASN A 260 0.70 -16.10 1.94
N LEU A 261 1.48 -17.07 1.47
CA LEU A 261 0.97 -18.22 0.70
C LEU A 261 1.27 -19.55 1.37
N MET A 262 0.25 -20.39 1.48
CA MET A 262 0.42 -21.79 1.87
C MET A 262 1.08 -22.56 0.71
N ALA A 263 1.81 -23.63 1.02
CA ALA A 263 2.54 -24.40 0.00
C ALA A 263 1.64 -24.94 -1.14
N ASN A 264 0.38 -25.23 -0.84
CA ASN A 264 -0.62 -25.68 -1.82
C ASN A 264 -1.27 -24.54 -2.61
N GLU A 265 -1.00 -23.27 -2.28
CA GLU A 265 -1.51 -22.08 -2.97
C GLU A 265 -0.50 -21.51 -3.98
N VAL A 266 0.78 -21.89 -3.87
CA VAL A 266 1.84 -21.45 -4.77
C VAL A 266 1.76 -22.20 -6.11
N LYS A 267 1.72 -21.43 -7.20
CA LYS A 267 1.81 -21.93 -8.59
C LYS A 267 3.25 -22.03 -9.06
N SER A 268 4.03 -21.01 -8.77
CA SER A 268 5.42 -20.86 -9.23
C SER A 268 6.17 -19.87 -8.35
N ILE A 269 7.50 -19.90 -8.42
CA ILE A 269 8.37 -18.98 -7.71
C ILE A 269 9.20 -18.20 -8.73
N VAL A 270 9.30 -16.89 -8.53
CA VAL A 270 10.22 -16.01 -9.28
C VAL A 270 11.35 -15.58 -8.36
N SER A 271 12.59 -15.70 -8.83
CA SER A 271 13.73 -15.12 -8.12
C SER A 271 14.00 -13.74 -8.68
N ALA A 272 13.90 -12.72 -7.83
CA ALA A 272 14.05 -11.32 -8.19
C ALA A 272 15.32 -10.72 -7.58
N ASP A 273 15.96 -9.82 -8.31
CA ASP A 273 17.02 -8.98 -7.76
C ASP A 273 16.41 -7.97 -6.78
N VAL A 274 17.25 -7.50 -5.86
CA VAL A 274 16.84 -6.56 -4.81
C VAL A 274 17.51 -5.21 -5.01
N GLU A 275 16.72 -4.15 -4.87
CA GLU A 275 17.20 -2.77 -4.74
C GLU A 275 16.95 -2.24 -3.31
N ASN A 276 17.66 -1.17 -2.96
CA ASN A 276 17.50 -0.47 -1.70
C ASN A 276 16.98 0.95 -1.97
N LEU A 277 15.92 1.36 -1.27
CA LEU A 277 15.24 2.63 -1.57
C LEU A 277 16.10 3.86 -1.31
N ASP A 278 16.83 3.91 -0.19
CA ASP A 278 17.71 5.04 0.11
C ASP A 278 18.74 5.23 -1.01
N LYS A 279 19.37 4.16 -1.50
CA LYS A 279 20.32 4.25 -2.64
C LYS A 279 19.68 4.81 -3.90
N ILE A 280 18.53 4.27 -4.31
CA ILE A 280 17.87 4.68 -5.56
C ILE A 280 17.40 6.13 -5.51
N VAL A 281 16.87 6.56 -4.36
CA VAL A 281 16.23 7.88 -4.24
C VAL A 281 17.26 8.96 -3.92
N LEU A 282 18.27 8.69 -3.08
CA LEU A 282 19.28 9.69 -2.70
C LEU A 282 20.30 9.96 -3.79
N ASP A 283 20.60 8.98 -4.66
CA ASP A 283 21.44 9.18 -5.84
C ASP A 283 20.77 10.08 -6.89
N SER A 284 19.48 10.37 -6.71
CA SER A 284 18.72 11.25 -7.58
C SER A 284 18.65 12.68 -7.02
N VAL A 285 18.71 13.67 -7.91
CA VAL A 285 18.39 15.08 -7.60
C VAL A 285 16.87 15.31 -7.45
N GLU A 286 16.09 14.23 -7.35
CA GLU A 286 14.64 14.34 -7.26
C GLU A 286 14.21 15.04 -5.96
N PRO A 287 13.17 15.87 -6.05
CA PRO A 287 12.58 16.53 -4.90
C PRO A 287 11.84 15.53 -3.97
N LEU A 288 11.21 16.08 -2.93
CA LEU A 288 10.44 15.39 -1.90
C LEU A 288 9.55 14.24 -2.42
N VAL A 289 9.53 13.12 -1.69
CA VAL A 289 8.63 11.98 -1.90
C VAL A 289 7.26 12.35 -1.34
N LEU A 290 6.29 12.60 -2.23
CA LEU A 290 4.91 12.92 -1.84
C LEU A 290 4.22 11.72 -1.20
N LEU A 291 4.43 10.53 -1.78
CA LEU A 291 3.82 9.29 -1.34
C LEU A 291 4.79 8.12 -1.53
N LEU A 292 5.00 7.35 -0.47
CA LEU A 292 5.53 6.00 -0.52
C LEU A 292 4.38 5.02 -0.28
N LYS A 293 3.97 4.27 -1.31
CA LYS A 293 3.03 3.16 -1.18
C LYS A 293 3.79 1.85 -1.01
N VAL A 294 3.43 1.06 -0.01
CA VAL A 294 4.07 -0.23 0.29
C VAL A 294 3.01 -1.29 0.51
N ASP A 295 2.93 -2.25 -0.41
CA ASP A 295 1.96 -3.32 -0.37
C ASP A 295 2.65 -4.56 -0.93
N VAL A 296 3.30 -5.29 -0.02
CA VAL A 296 4.24 -6.39 -0.36
C VAL A 296 3.95 -7.63 0.48
N GLU A 297 2.72 -7.73 0.99
CA GLU A 297 2.14 -8.93 1.58
C GLU A 297 2.98 -9.48 2.75
N GLY A 298 3.32 -8.60 3.70
CA GLY A 298 4.04 -8.94 4.94
C GLY A 298 5.53 -8.59 4.94
N TYR A 299 6.08 -8.12 3.82
CA TYR A 299 7.50 -7.73 3.69
C TYR A 299 7.73 -6.21 3.92
N GLU A 300 6.72 -5.50 4.44
CA GLU A 300 6.75 -4.05 4.66
C GLU A 300 7.90 -3.60 5.58
N PRO A 301 8.25 -4.33 6.67
CA PRO A 301 9.36 -3.92 7.54
C PRO A 301 10.70 -3.79 6.81
N GLN A 302 11.00 -4.70 5.89
CA GLN A 302 12.25 -4.70 5.12
C GLN A 302 12.27 -3.54 4.12
N VAL A 303 11.12 -3.23 3.52
CA VAL A 303 10.96 -2.04 2.67
C VAL A 303 11.21 -0.77 3.48
N LEU A 304 10.59 -0.62 4.64
CA LEU A 304 10.76 0.55 5.51
C LEU A 304 12.21 0.67 6.02
N ASN A 305 12.86 -0.44 6.37
CA ASN A 305 14.27 -0.43 6.77
C ASN A 305 15.19 0.03 5.64
N SER A 306 14.88 -0.32 4.39
CA SER A 306 15.66 0.08 3.21
C SER A 306 15.53 1.58 2.86
N ALA A 307 14.58 2.27 3.50
CA ALA A 307 14.20 3.66 3.25
C ALA A 307 14.46 4.58 4.47
N SER A 308 15.33 4.17 5.39
CA SER A 308 15.54 4.83 6.67
C SER A 308 15.91 6.32 6.57
N GLU A 309 16.65 6.73 5.54
CA GLU A 309 17.09 8.11 5.36
C GLU A 309 16.02 8.97 4.69
N ILE A 310 15.39 8.46 3.63
CA ILE A 310 14.29 9.17 2.96
C ILE A 310 13.08 9.30 3.88
N LEU A 311 12.80 8.27 4.69
CA LEU A 311 11.73 8.29 5.70
C LEU A 311 12.00 9.27 6.83
N ARG A 312 13.25 9.70 7.08
CA ARG A 312 13.52 10.73 8.09
C ARG A 312 13.35 12.14 7.55
N SER A 313 13.54 12.36 6.25
CA SER A 313 13.80 13.71 5.73
C SER A 313 13.07 14.09 4.43
N ARG A 314 12.67 13.11 3.61
CA ARG A 314 12.14 13.36 2.26
C ARG A 314 10.72 12.85 2.04
N THR A 315 10.20 11.96 2.89
CA THR A 315 8.86 11.39 2.72
C THR A 315 7.80 12.18 3.48
N GLN A 316 6.75 12.59 2.77
CA GLN A 316 5.59 13.30 3.30
C GLN A 316 4.49 12.34 3.73
N ASN A 317 4.07 11.42 2.85
CA ASN A 317 3.05 10.42 3.12
C ASN A 317 3.56 9.00 2.91
N ILE A 318 3.02 8.08 3.70
CA ILE A 318 3.20 6.63 3.52
C ILE A 318 1.82 5.99 3.57
N LEU A 319 1.53 5.13 2.61
CA LEU A 319 0.33 4.29 2.59
C LEU A 319 0.80 2.85 2.54
N LEU A 320 0.45 2.04 3.54
CA LEU A 320 0.92 0.66 3.57
C LEU A 320 -0.11 -0.33 4.10
N GLU A 321 0.00 -1.57 3.63
CA GLU A 321 -0.73 -2.71 4.17
C GLU A 321 -0.12 -3.12 5.53
N TYR A 322 -0.97 -3.32 6.54
CA TYR A 322 -0.58 -3.78 7.87
C TYR A 322 -1.09 -5.20 8.07
N SER A 323 -0.18 -6.17 8.01
CA SER A 323 -0.53 -7.58 7.78
C SER A 323 -0.11 -8.54 8.90
N PRO A 324 -0.54 -8.32 10.16
CA PRO A 324 -0.14 -9.14 11.29
C PRO A 324 -0.69 -10.57 11.17
N GLY A 325 -1.84 -10.75 10.50
CA GLY A 325 -2.47 -12.04 10.31
C GLY A 325 -1.56 -13.07 9.62
N ILE A 326 -0.67 -12.61 8.74
CA ILE A 326 0.34 -13.43 8.06
C ILE A 326 1.25 -14.13 9.08
N PHE A 327 1.80 -13.35 10.00
CA PHE A 327 2.72 -13.82 11.03
C PHE A 327 2.01 -14.60 12.14
N GLU A 328 0.77 -14.24 12.45
CA GLU A 328 -0.03 -14.98 13.43
C GLU A 328 -0.39 -16.38 12.94
N ARG A 329 -0.68 -16.52 11.63
CA ARG A 329 -0.94 -17.82 10.99
C ARG A 329 0.30 -18.72 11.00
N SER A 330 1.48 -18.16 10.76
CA SER A 330 2.76 -18.90 10.78
C SER A 330 3.39 -19.02 12.17
N ARG A 331 2.79 -18.38 13.19
CA ARG A 331 3.29 -18.30 14.58
C ARG A 331 4.68 -17.64 14.68
N ASP A 332 4.99 -16.73 13.76
CA ASP A 332 6.21 -15.93 13.76
C ASP A 332 6.02 -14.62 14.54
N PHE A 333 6.17 -14.69 15.85
CA PHE A 333 6.01 -13.52 16.73
C PHE A 333 7.15 -12.51 16.63
N GLU A 334 8.31 -12.91 16.10
CA GLU A 334 9.41 -11.99 15.83
C GLU A 334 9.07 -11.14 14.61
N GLY A 335 8.65 -11.77 13.50
CA GLY A 335 8.12 -11.11 12.31
C GLY A 335 6.94 -10.19 12.63
N LEU A 336 5.98 -10.67 13.44
CA LEU A 336 4.83 -9.90 13.92
C LEU A 336 5.24 -8.58 14.61
N SER A 337 6.39 -8.57 15.29
CA SER A 337 6.85 -7.42 16.06
C SER A 337 7.55 -6.36 15.21
N GLN A 338 7.98 -6.69 13.98
CA GLN A 338 8.82 -5.80 13.16
C GLN A 338 8.06 -4.57 12.64
N LEU A 339 6.83 -4.75 12.16
CA LEU A 339 6.03 -3.64 11.63
C LEU A 339 5.60 -2.66 12.74
N PRO A 340 5.01 -3.09 13.89
CA PRO A 340 4.72 -2.16 15.00
C PRO A 340 5.97 -1.45 15.55
N SER A 341 7.14 -2.10 15.53
CA SER A 341 8.41 -1.46 15.87
C SER A 341 8.81 -0.38 14.85
N SER A 342 8.59 -0.64 13.56
CA SER A 342 8.85 0.31 12.47
C SER A 342 7.92 1.51 12.54
N LEU A 343 6.62 1.30 12.78
CA LEU A 343 5.66 2.38 13.01
C LEU A 343 6.03 3.20 14.24
N SER A 344 6.45 2.57 15.33
CA SER A 344 6.89 3.27 16.54
C SER A 344 8.08 4.21 16.26
N ARG A 345 9.01 3.83 15.38
CA ARG A 345 10.10 4.70 14.93
C ARG A 345 9.56 5.87 14.10
N LEU A 346 8.68 5.61 13.14
CA LEU A 346 8.08 6.66 12.30
C LEU A 346 7.28 7.69 13.12
N LEU A 347 6.49 7.24 14.10
CA LEU A 347 5.76 8.15 14.99
C LEU A 347 6.72 9.03 15.81
N LYS A 348 7.84 8.47 16.29
CA LYS A 348 8.90 9.23 16.97
C LYS A 348 9.60 10.23 16.05
N ASP A 349 9.73 9.88 14.77
CA ASP A 349 10.30 10.74 13.71
C ASP A 349 9.30 11.78 13.18
N GLY A 350 8.13 11.92 13.82
CA GLY A 350 7.19 13.02 13.58
C GLY A 350 6.07 12.70 12.59
N PHE A 351 5.81 11.44 12.29
CA PHE A 351 4.59 11.03 11.58
C PHE A 351 3.38 10.96 12.52
N VAL A 352 2.20 11.18 11.96
CA VAL A 352 0.90 10.75 12.49
C VAL A 352 0.40 9.61 11.63
N ALA A 353 -0.17 8.59 12.25
CA ALA A 353 -0.72 7.43 11.56
C ALA A 353 -2.22 7.32 11.81
N GLY A 354 -3.00 7.28 10.73
CA GLY A 354 -4.43 7.00 10.74
C GLY A 354 -4.70 5.57 10.29
N HIS A 355 -5.56 4.86 11.02
CA HIS A 355 -6.07 3.56 10.64
C HIS A 355 -7.15 3.69 9.55
N LEU A 356 -7.02 2.93 8.47
CA LEU A 356 -8.04 2.78 7.42
C LEU A 356 -8.81 1.47 7.64
N PRO A 357 -9.86 1.44 8.48
CA PRO A 357 -10.61 0.22 8.73
C PRO A 357 -11.32 -0.25 7.46
N MET A 358 -11.61 -1.55 7.35
CA MET A 358 -12.21 -2.15 6.13
C MET A 358 -13.42 -1.40 5.57
N ARG A 359 -14.34 -0.90 6.41
CA ARG A 359 -15.50 -0.11 5.91
C ARG A 359 -15.09 1.17 5.16
N VAL A 360 -13.92 1.71 5.49
CA VAL A 360 -13.33 2.90 4.87
C VAL A 360 -12.44 2.48 3.72
N ALA A 361 -11.50 1.53 3.93
CA ALA A 361 -10.54 1.04 2.94
C ALA A 361 -11.19 0.29 1.76
N THR A 362 -12.18 -0.54 2.04
CA THR A 362 -12.88 -1.43 1.10
C THR A 362 -14.41 -1.39 1.32
N PRO A 363 -15.08 -0.23 1.17
CA PRO A 363 -16.54 -0.18 1.24
C PRO A 363 -17.09 -1.09 0.14
N TRP A 364 -17.72 -2.20 0.54
CA TRP A 364 -18.30 -3.15 -0.38
C TRP A 364 -19.81 -2.91 -0.54
N PRO A 365 -20.34 -2.81 -1.78
CA PRO A 365 -19.61 -2.78 -3.03
C PRO A 365 -18.90 -1.42 -3.26
N PRO A 366 -17.76 -1.38 -3.96
CA PRO A 366 -17.11 -0.14 -4.40
C PRO A 366 -17.97 0.70 -5.36
N LYS A 367 -19.19 0.27 -5.70
CA LYS A 367 -20.19 1.01 -6.50
C LYS A 367 -20.52 2.40 -5.94
N LEU A 368 -20.21 2.66 -4.68
CA LEU A 368 -20.35 3.98 -4.05
C LEU A 368 -19.24 4.97 -4.44
N MET A 369 -18.17 4.51 -5.10
CA MET A 369 -17.03 5.37 -5.45
C MET A 369 -17.39 6.53 -6.40
N PRO A 370 -18.17 6.37 -7.49
CA PRO A 370 -18.50 7.49 -8.37
C PRO A 370 -19.23 8.63 -7.66
N ASP A 371 -20.10 8.30 -6.69
CA ASP A 371 -20.93 9.27 -5.96
C ASP A 371 -20.13 9.98 -4.84
N HIS A 372 -19.10 9.31 -4.30
CA HIS A 372 -18.35 9.77 -3.12
C HIS A 372 -16.84 9.96 -3.39
N TYR A 373 -16.41 9.97 -4.65
CA TYR A 373 -14.99 10.08 -5.01
C TYR A 373 -14.37 11.37 -4.48
N HIS A 374 -15.12 12.47 -4.58
CA HIS A 374 -14.74 13.82 -4.16
C HIS A 374 -15.11 14.13 -2.70
N ASP A 375 -15.72 13.18 -1.99
CA ASP A 375 -15.97 13.38 -0.57
C ASP A 375 -14.64 13.33 0.19
N PRO A 376 -14.43 14.21 1.18
CA PRO A 376 -13.21 14.19 1.97
C PRO A 376 -13.06 12.84 2.68
N VAL A 377 -11.82 12.37 2.80
CA VAL A 377 -11.51 11.20 3.63
C VAL A 377 -12.02 11.46 5.05
N PRO A 378 -12.80 10.54 5.65
CA PRO A 378 -13.33 10.75 7.00
C PRO A 378 -12.19 10.86 8.03
N VAL A 379 -12.50 11.45 9.18
CA VAL A 379 -11.55 11.48 10.31
C VAL A 379 -11.20 10.04 10.69
N LEU A 380 -9.90 9.73 10.66
CA LEU A 380 -9.37 8.40 10.96
C LEU A 380 -9.05 8.26 12.44
N GLU A 381 -9.08 7.03 12.95
CA GLU A 381 -8.63 6.74 14.32
C GLU A 381 -7.09 6.72 14.35
N GLU A 382 -6.49 7.39 15.33
CA GLU A 382 -5.03 7.54 15.44
C GLU A 382 -4.38 6.25 15.98
N ILE A 383 -3.32 5.80 15.31
CA ILE A 383 -2.43 4.76 15.83
C ILE A 383 -1.37 5.45 16.69
N THR A 384 -1.34 5.13 17.99
CA THR A 384 -0.50 5.83 18.98
C THR A 384 0.71 4.99 19.36
N LEU A 385 1.76 5.64 19.89
CA LEU A 385 2.92 4.93 20.45
C LEU A 385 2.50 3.96 21.56
N SER A 386 1.57 4.38 22.43
CA SER A 386 1.05 3.53 23.51
C SER A 386 0.31 2.30 22.99
N SER A 387 -0.46 2.40 21.90
CA SER A 387 -1.16 1.22 21.36
C SER A 387 -0.19 0.24 20.71
N LEU A 388 0.85 0.73 20.03
CA LEU A 388 1.90 -0.12 19.45
C LEU A 388 2.77 -0.80 20.52
N GLU A 389 3.10 -0.11 21.62
CA GLU A 389 3.81 -0.71 22.75
C GLU A 389 3.04 -1.88 23.37
N LEU A 390 1.71 -1.79 23.41
CA LEU A 390 0.85 -2.86 23.88
C LEU A 390 0.82 -4.03 22.89
N ASP A 391 0.81 -3.77 21.59
CA ASP A 391 0.92 -4.81 20.57
C ASP A 391 2.25 -5.57 20.67
N LEU A 392 3.35 -4.86 20.89
CA LEU A 392 4.68 -5.47 21.10
C LEU A 392 4.72 -6.31 22.38
N LYS A 393 4.11 -5.85 23.47
CA LYS A 393 3.96 -6.63 24.71
C LYS A 393 3.14 -7.90 24.46
N SER A 394 2.03 -7.78 23.72
CA SER A 394 1.20 -8.91 23.30
C SER A 394 1.99 -9.92 22.48
N ALA A 395 2.72 -9.49 21.46
CA ALA A 395 3.54 -10.37 20.62
C ALA A 395 4.63 -11.10 21.44
N LYS A 396 5.32 -10.37 22.34
CA LYS A 396 6.30 -10.97 23.26
C LYS A 396 5.67 -12.01 24.18
N MET A 397 4.51 -11.71 24.77
CA MET A 397 3.82 -12.66 25.64
C MET A 397 3.44 -13.91 24.85
N ARG A 398 2.86 -13.76 23.66
CA ARG A 398 2.52 -14.89 22.78
C ARG A 398 3.71 -15.78 22.52
N ARG A 399 4.85 -15.20 22.14
CA ARG A 399 6.10 -15.95 21.94
C ARG A 399 6.44 -16.83 23.15
N THR A 400 6.37 -16.26 24.35
CA THR A 400 6.69 -16.99 25.58
C THR A 400 5.67 -18.06 25.95
N THR A 401 4.37 -17.80 25.77
CA THR A 401 3.29 -18.71 26.16
C THR A 401 3.04 -19.80 25.13
N GLU A 402 3.31 -19.53 23.86
CA GLU A 402 3.05 -20.45 22.75
C GLU A 402 4.24 -21.36 22.41
N GLY A 403 5.39 -21.18 23.08
CA GLY A 403 6.51 -22.13 23.06
C GLY A 403 7.46 -21.98 21.87
N GLY A 404 7.56 -20.80 21.25
CA GLY A 404 8.51 -20.56 20.15
C GLY A 404 9.82 -19.93 20.63
N SER A 405 10.96 -20.56 20.35
CA SER A 405 12.29 -19.94 20.47
C SER A 405 12.90 -19.74 19.08
N PRO A 406 13.91 -18.86 18.91
CA PRO A 406 14.68 -18.77 17.66
C PRO A 406 15.24 -20.14 17.20
N ASP A 407 15.56 -21.00 18.16
CA ASP A 407 16.17 -22.32 17.95
C ASP A 407 15.13 -23.45 17.78
N HIS A 408 13.85 -23.17 18.12
CA HIS A 408 12.74 -24.12 18.07
C HIS A 408 11.46 -23.44 17.53
N PRO A 409 11.40 -23.17 16.20
CA PRO A 409 10.19 -22.71 15.57
C PRO A 409 9.09 -23.78 15.67
N LEU A 410 7.87 -23.35 15.97
CA LEU A 410 6.72 -24.23 16.09
C LEU A 410 6.29 -24.71 14.70
N PRO A 411 5.84 -25.96 14.53
CA PRO A 411 5.50 -26.49 13.21
C PRO A 411 4.34 -25.70 12.59
N SER A 412 4.53 -25.27 11.34
CA SER A 412 3.46 -24.75 10.49
C SER A 412 2.44 -25.88 10.26
N THR A 413 1.22 -25.74 10.76
CA THR A 413 0.18 -26.77 10.54
C THR A 413 -0.47 -26.53 9.18
N SER A 414 -0.45 -27.55 8.31
CA SER A 414 -1.27 -27.59 7.09
C SER A 414 -2.76 -27.75 7.38
N GLU A 415 -3.13 -27.97 8.64
CA GLU A 415 -4.50 -28.23 9.13
C GLU A 415 -5.21 -26.98 9.68
N GLY A 416 -4.74 -25.78 9.34
CA GLY A 416 -5.25 -24.55 9.92
C GLY A 416 -4.74 -24.31 11.36
N TYR A 417 -5.01 -23.11 11.86
CA TYR A 417 -4.53 -22.61 13.14
C TYR A 417 -4.99 -23.50 14.32
N LYS A 418 -4.12 -24.40 14.79
CA LYS A 418 -4.27 -25.09 16.08
C LYS A 418 -3.55 -24.25 17.14
N CYS A 419 -4.26 -23.30 17.75
CA CYS A 419 -3.69 -22.51 18.83
C CYS A 419 -3.34 -23.43 20.00
N THR A 420 -2.07 -23.42 20.39
CA THR A 420 -1.59 -24.06 21.62
C THR A 420 -1.50 -23.04 22.77
N ALA A 421 -1.91 -21.79 22.55
CA ALA A 421 -1.77 -20.67 23.49
C ALA A 421 -2.78 -20.67 24.64
N ILE A 422 -3.86 -21.44 24.54
CA ILE A 422 -4.89 -21.45 25.58
C ILE A 422 -4.36 -22.29 26.75
N PRO A 423 -4.20 -21.69 27.96
CA PRO A 423 -3.85 -22.43 29.16
C PRO A 423 -4.73 -23.68 29.32
N GLU A 424 -4.15 -24.82 29.67
CA GLU A 424 -4.87 -26.10 29.83
C GLU A 424 -6.11 -25.96 30.72
N GLU A 425 -6.02 -25.09 31.72
CA GLU A 425 -7.09 -24.78 32.67
C GLU A 425 -8.33 -24.18 31.99
N LEU A 426 -8.18 -23.54 30.82
CA LEU A 426 -9.27 -22.97 30.04
C LEU A 426 -9.85 -23.92 28.99
N LYS A 427 -9.12 -24.97 28.58
CA LYS A 427 -9.58 -25.91 27.53
C LYS A 427 -10.83 -26.69 27.90
N LYS A 428 -11.11 -26.85 29.19
CA LYS A 428 -12.34 -27.48 29.68
C LYS A 428 -13.62 -26.69 29.39
N PHE A 429 -13.50 -25.40 29.06
CA PHE A 429 -14.63 -24.54 28.74
C PHE A 429 -14.82 -24.49 27.21
N PRO A 430 -15.95 -24.97 26.66
CA PRO A 430 -16.15 -25.11 25.21
C PRO A 430 -15.94 -23.83 24.40
N VAL A 431 -16.26 -22.68 25.00
CA VAL A 431 -16.05 -21.37 24.38
C VAL A 431 -14.57 -21.17 24.01
N TRP A 432 -13.63 -21.64 24.82
CA TRP A 432 -12.20 -21.52 24.54
C TRP A 432 -11.68 -22.62 23.60
N ALA A 433 -12.50 -23.55 23.13
CA ALA A 433 -12.05 -24.61 22.21
C ALA A 433 -11.69 -24.06 20.82
N HIS A 434 -12.23 -22.89 20.45
CA HIS A 434 -12.04 -22.24 19.16
C HIS A 434 -11.27 -20.93 19.32
N CYS A 435 -10.02 -20.96 18.89
CA CYS A 435 -9.02 -19.92 19.10
C CYS A 435 -8.67 -19.12 17.85
N GLY A 436 -9.01 -19.64 16.67
CA GLY A 436 -8.70 -19.03 15.38
C GLY A 436 -9.63 -17.89 14.99
N GLU A 437 -10.69 -17.66 15.75
CA GLU A 437 -11.71 -16.65 15.44
C GLU A 437 -11.48 -15.32 16.15
N TRP A 438 -10.57 -15.26 17.14
CA TRP A 438 -10.40 -14.10 18.01
C TRP A 438 -8.94 -13.83 18.32
N ALA A 439 -8.59 -12.54 18.37
CA ALA A 439 -7.30 -12.06 18.86
C ALA A 439 -7.22 -12.21 20.40
N TYR A 440 -7.40 -13.43 20.91
CA TYR A 440 -7.27 -13.82 22.32
C TYR A 440 -5.98 -13.27 22.96
N ALA A 441 -4.97 -13.04 22.14
CA ALA A 441 -3.66 -12.58 22.54
C ALA A 441 -3.35 -11.10 22.25
N ALA A 442 -4.26 -10.34 21.62
CA ALA A 442 -4.09 -8.91 21.43
C ALA A 442 -4.54 -8.14 22.66
N HIS A 443 -3.81 -7.09 23.01
CA HIS A 443 -4.20 -6.20 24.09
C HIS A 443 -5.39 -5.34 23.63
N PRO A 444 -6.49 -5.20 24.40
CA PRO A 444 -7.68 -4.45 23.97
C PRO A 444 -7.43 -2.95 23.71
N LYS A 445 -6.39 -2.38 24.34
CA LYS A 445 -5.90 -1.02 24.09
C LYS A 445 -4.78 -0.95 23.05
N GLY A 446 -4.38 -2.08 22.48
CA GLY A 446 -3.40 -2.20 21.40
C GLY A 446 -4.03 -1.99 20.02
N PHE A 447 -3.25 -1.61 19.02
CA PHE A 447 -3.77 -1.33 17.69
C PHE A 447 -4.29 -2.59 16.99
N ARG A 448 -3.61 -3.74 17.15
CA ARG A 448 -4.03 -5.04 16.62
C ARG A 448 -5.47 -5.43 17.02
N SER A 449 -5.99 -4.91 18.13
CA SER A 449 -7.37 -5.17 18.58
C SER A 449 -8.46 -4.51 17.73
N SER A 450 -8.10 -3.56 16.86
CA SER A 450 -9.06 -2.74 16.10
C SER A 450 -9.53 -3.35 14.78
N PHE A 451 -8.97 -4.48 14.35
CA PHE A 451 -9.31 -5.15 13.08
C PHE A 451 -9.12 -6.67 13.13
N GLY A 452 -9.63 -7.38 12.13
CA GLY A 452 -9.68 -8.85 12.11
C GLY A 452 -8.35 -9.52 11.74
N PHE A 453 -7.87 -9.31 10.51
CA PHE A 453 -6.70 -10.01 9.96
C PHE A 453 -5.61 -9.02 9.51
N ASN A 454 -5.82 -8.35 8.38
CA ASN A 454 -4.99 -7.26 7.87
C ASN A 454 -5.80 -5.96 7.82
N THR A 455 -5.11 -4.83 7.68
CA THR A 455 -5.74 -3.52 7.48
C THR A 455 -4.82 -2.62 6.67
N ASN A 456 -5.25 -1.40 6.34
CA ASN A 456 -4.42 -0.38 5.70
C ASN A 456 -4.16 0.77 6.67
N ILE A 457 -3.01 1.44 6.53
CA ILE A 457 -2.67 2.61 7.34
C ILE A 457 -2.14 3.74 6.46
N TRP A 458 -2.52 4.97 6.79
CA TRP A 458 -1.98 6.18 6.19
C TRP A 458 -1.16 6.94 7.23
N LEU A 459 0.14 7.10 6.97
CA LEU A 459 1.01 7.99 7.74
C LEU A 459 1.24 9.29 6.98
N SER A 460 1.14 10.42 7.68
CA SER A 460 1.51 11.74 7.17
C SER A 460 2.40 12.46 8.16
N ARG A 461 3.42 13.17 7.66
CA ARG A 461 4.38 13.89 8.50
C ARG A 461 3.75 15.14 9.10
N LYS A 462 3.96 15.41 10.40
CA LYS A 462 3.48 16.66 11.03
C LYS A 462 4.17 17.91 10.50
N TYR A 463 5.47 17.82 10.22
CA TYR A 463 6.30 18.96 9.79
C TYR A 463 7.33 18.54 8.75
N MET A 464 7.39 19.22 7.61
CA MET A 464 8.48 19.06 6.65
C MET A 464 9.70 19.86 7.07
N ARG A 465 10.87 19.24 6.93
CA ARG A 465 12.16 19.91 7.11
C ARG A 465 12.59 20.55 5.81
N VAL A 466 12.66 21.88 5.79
CA VAL A 466 13.06 22.68 4.61
C VAL A 466 14.54 23.06 4.67
N SER A 467 15.06 23.25 5.88
CA SER A 467 16.50 23.42 6.17
C SER A 467 16.79 22.95 7.61
N ASN A 468 18.05 23.03 8.06
CA ASN A 468 18.42 22.60 9.41
C ASN A 468 17.58 23.27 10.52
N ASP A 469 17.15 24.51 10.30
CA ASP A 469 16.47 25.34 11.29
C ASP A 469 14.99 25.65 10.96
N LEU A 470 14.48 25.21 9.80
CA LEU A 470 13.11 25.51 9.36
C LEU A 470 12.25 24.25 9.19
N LEU A 471 11.24 24.15 10.05
CA LEU A 471 10.15 23.19 9.97
C LEU A 471 8.86 23.92 9.55
N ILE A 472 8.16 23.38 8.56
CA ILE A 472 6.84 23.87 8.12
C ILE A 472 5.82 22.76 8.37
N PRO A 473 4.61 23.03 8.90
CA PRO A 473 3.57 22.01 9.01
C PRO A 473 3.37 21.27 7.69
N ALA A 474 3.41 19.94 7.72
CA ALA A 474 3.00 19.10 6.60
C ALA A 474 1.62 18.51 6.91
N GLY A 475 0.82 18.31 5.86
CA GLY A 475 -0.62 18.02 5.86
C GLY A 475 -1.11 17.01 6.91
N VAL A 476 -1.26 17.48 8.15
CA VAL A 476 -1.84 16.75 9.28
C VAL A 476 -2.69 17.71 10.11
N PHE A 477 -3.90 17.28 10.45
CA PHE A 477 -4.79 17.98 11.37
C PHE A 477 -5.25 17.02 12.49
N VAL A 478 -4.90 17.33 13.73
CA VAL A 478 -5.40 16.59 14.90
C VAL A 478 -6.65 17.29 15.39
N ALA A 479 -7.82 16.67 15.23
CA ALA A 479 -9.07 17.30 15.63
C ALA A 479 -9.13 17.41 17.16
N ALA A 480 -9.52 18.58 17.68
CA ALA A 480 -9.73 18.76 19.10
C ALA A 480 -10.83 17.81 19.60
N SER A 481 -10.60 17.16 20.75
CA SER A 481 -11.60 16.33 21.42
C SER A 481 -12.88 17.16 21.62
N ALA A 482 -13.91 16.85 20.84
CA ALA A 482 -15.23 17.44 21.02
C ALA A 482 -15.77 16.95 22.37
N LYS A 483 -15.62 17.78 23.42
CA LYS A 483 -16.47 17.65 24.60
C LYS A 483 -17.91 17.64 24.10
N ARG A 484 -18.62 16.56 24.39
CA ARG A 484 -20.03 16.35 24.05
C ARG A 484 -20.85 17.61 24.32
N SER A 485 -21.17 18.35 23.25
CA SER A 485 -22.34 19.20 23.22
C SER A 485 -23.04 18.95 21.90
N SER A 486 -24.32 18.61 22.01
CA SER A 486 -25.32 18.43 20.97
C SER A 486 -25.00 19.06 19.61
N VAL A 487 -25.09 18.23 18.58
CA VAL A 487 -25.81 18.46 17.31
C VAL A 487 -25.88 19.92 16.86
N HIS A 488 -25.21 20.18 15.72
CA HIS A 488 -25.26 21.40 14.91
C HIS A 488 -24.39 22.57 15.39
N ASN A 489 -23.07 22.45 15.17
CA ASN A 489 -22.32 23.64 14.77
C ASN A 489 -21.25 23.29 13.73
N ARG A 490 -21.53 23.69 12.49
CA ARG A 490 -20.62 23.64 11.34
C ARG A 490 -19.56 24.73 11.50
N THR A 491 -18.47 24.45 12.20
CA THR A 491 -17.21 25.21 12.08
C THR A 491 -16.02 24.31 12.46
N ALA A 492 -15.95 23.10 11.87
CA ALA A 492 -14.66 22.47 11.67
C ALA A 492 -14.01 23.19 10.49
N GLY A 493 -12.87 23.85 10.71
CA GLY A 493 -12.10 24.45 9.62
C GLY A 493 -11.88 23.42 8.52
N VAL A 494 -12.17 23.77 7.28
CA VAL A 494 -11.99 22.88 6.12
C VAL A 494 -10.52 22.51 6.07
N ALA A 495 -10.20 21.23 6.31
CA ALA A 495 -8.85 20.73 6.16
C ALA A 495 -8.41 20.95 4.70
N ALA A 496 -7.18 21.42 4.50
CA ALA A 496 -6.64 21.58 3.15
C ALA A 496 -6.48 20.21 2.49
N SER A 497 -6.67 20.13 1.17
CA SER A 497 -6.44 18.92 0.38
C SER A 497 -5.07 18.29 0.67
N GLY A 498 -5.03 16.98 0.84
CA GLY A 498 -3.82 16.22 1.20
C GLY A 498 -3.51 16.23 2.70
N THR A 499 -4.49 16.56 3.54
CA THR A 499 -4.33 16.59 5.00
C THR A 499 -4.91 15.33 5.66
N LEU A 500 -4.07 14.56 6.34
CA LEU A 500 -4.53 13.49 7.22
C LEU A 500 -5.23 14.10 8.44
N VAL A 501 -6.49 13.75 8.65
CA VAL A 501 -7.24 14.13 9.85
C VAL A 501 -7.43 12.94 10.77
N VAL A 502 -6.94 13.04 12.02
CA VAL A 502 -7.12 11.98 13.02
C VAL A 502 -7.83 12.46 14.28
N ALA A 503 -8.61 11.56 14.89
CA ALA A 503 -9.22 11.74 16.20
C ALA A 503 -9.49 10.39 16.88
N GLY A 504 -9.33 10.35 18.20
CA GLY A 504 -9.49 9.10 18.97
C GLY A 504 -8.36 8.09 18.68
N GLN A 505 -8.32 7.00 19.43
CA GLN A 505 -7.30 5.96 19.28
C GLN A 505 -7.84 4.75 18.51
N ALA A 506 -7.08 4.25 17.54
CA ALA A 506 -7.35 3.01 16.82
C ALA A 506 -7.07 1.81 17.72
N SER A 507 -8.08 1.40 18.49
CA SER A 507 -8.05 0.29 19.44
C SER A 507 -9.47 -0.01 19.92
N LEU A 508 -9.71 -1.18 20.48
CA LEU A 508 -11.02 -1.50 21.04
C LEU A 508 -11.40 -0.61 22.24
N PHE A 509 -10.41 -0.18 23.04
CA PHE A 509 -10.57 0.70 24.19
C PHE A 509 -9.58 1.87 24.17
N ALA A 510 -10.03 3.06 24.56
CA ALA A 510 -9.12 4.19 24.78
C ALA A 510 -8.15 3.92 25.95
N GLN A 511 -7.00 4.61 25.98
CA GLN A 511 -5.97 4.38 27.01
C GLN A 511 -6.49 4.62 28.43
N ASP A 512 -7.27 5.68 28.61
CA ASP A 512 -7.85 6.12 29.88
C ASP A 512 -9.20 5.45 30.18
N GLN A 513 -9.74 4.67 29.24
CA GLN A 513 -10.99 3.96 29.45
C GLN A 513 -10.81 2.83 30.47
N ASP A 514 -11.68 2.84 31.49
CA ASP A 514 -11.86 1.73 32.42
C ASP A 514 -12.44 0.53 31.66
N MET A 515 -11.72 -0.59 31.68
CA MET A 515 -12.13 -1.81 30.98
C MET A 515 -13.25 -2.56 31.70
N LYS A 516 -13.68 -2.10 32.89
CA LYS A 516 -14.90 -2.58 33.58
C LYS A 516 -16.20 -2.16 32.89
N MET A 517 -16.17 -1.12 32.06
CA MET A 517 -17.33 -0.63 31.33
C MET A 517 -17.10 -0.71 29.82
N TRP A 518 -17.98 -1.49 29.19
CA TRP A 518 -18.41 -1.45 27.79
C TRP A 518 -17.71 -0.54 26.78
N THR A 519 -17.34 -1.18 25.67
CA THR A 519 -17.37 -0.78 24.25
C THR A 519 -17.18 0.70 23.93
N SER A 520 -16.15 0.95 23.13
CA SER A 520 -16.03 2.07 22.20
C SER A 520 -17.39 2.63 21.76
N LEU A 521 -17.66 3.86 22.20
CA LEU A 521 -18.78 4.69 21.75
C LEU A 521 -18.49 5.38 20.40
N SER A 522 -17.35 5.12 19.75
CA SER A 522 -17.03 5.82 18.50
C SER A 522 -17.69 5.19 17.28
N ASN A 523 -17.87 3.86 17.20
CA ASN A 523 -18.29 3.22 15.94
C ASN A 523 -18.91 1.80 16.09
N PRO A 524 -20.23 1.63 15.98
CA PRO A 524 -20.86 0.30 15.87
C PRO A 524 -20.36 -0.45 14.61
N GLY A 525 -19.95 -1.72 14.75
CA GLY A 525 -19.72 -2.66 13.63
C GLY A 525 -18.30 -2.80 13.04
N GLN A 526 -17.26 -2.23 13.66
CA GLN A 526 -15.86 -2.30 13.17
C GLN A 526 -14.84 -3.19 13.88
N SER A 527 -15.10 -3.59 15.12
CA SER A 527 -14.31 -4.53 15.90
C SER A 527 -15.06 -5.83 16.15
N ILE A 528 -14.33 -6.85 16.57
CA ILE A 528 -14.88 -8.16 16.91
C ILE A 528 -15.81 -8.08 18.17
N GLY A 529 -15.80 -6.99 18.95
CA GLY A 529 -16.36 -6.94 20.31
C GLY A 529 -17.72 -6.26 20.54
N PHE A 530 -18.64 -6.20 19.57
CA PHE A 530 -19.93 -5.51 19.80
C PHE A 530 -21.02 -6.42 20.36
N MET A 531 -20.99 -6.64 21.67
CA MET A 531 -22.15 -7.17 22.35
C MET A 531 -22.13 -6.77 23.81
N GLU A 532 -23.15 -6.06 24.30
CA GLU A 532 -23.33 -5.87 25.75
C GLU A 532 -23.30 -7.24 26.46
N CYS A 533 -22.85 -7.33 27.72
CA CYS A 533 -22.63 -8.59 28.45
C CYS A 533 -23.99 -9.19 28.68
N LYS A 534 -25.00 -8.32 28.82
CA LYS A 534 -26.41 -8.66 28.88
C LYS A 534 -26.89 -9.32 27.59
N GLY A 535 -26.32 -8.98 26.44
CA GLY A 535 -26.54 -9.63 25.15
C GLY A 535 -25.69 -10.89 24.96
N LEU A 536 -24.54 -11.00 25.63
CA LEU A 536 -23.69 -12.19 25.62
C LEU A 536 -24.33 -13.29 26.46
N GLY A 537 -24.46 -14.48 25.87
CA GLY A 537 -24.76 -15.69 26.63
C GLY A 537 -23.75 -15.87 27.78
N PRO A 538 -24.17 -16.31 28.97
CA PRO A 538 -23.30 -16.44 30.14
C PRO A 538 -21.97 -17.16 29.88
N SER A 539 -21.97 -18.19 29.03
CA SER A 539 -20.76 -18.95 28.65
C SER A 539 -19.70 -18.13 27.90
N HIS A 540 -20.10 -17.04 27.23
CA HIS A 540 -19.19 -16.19 26.46
C HIS A 540 -18.72 -14.98 27.29
N GLN A 541 -19.47 -14.58 28.32
CA GLN A 541 -19.16 -13.41 29.13
C GLN A 541 -17.67 -13.34 29.54
N VAL A 542 -17.17 -14.36 30.24
CA VAL A 542 -15.79 -14.31 30.77
C VAL A 542 -14.73 -14.32 29.65
N MET A 543 -15.00 -14.94 28.50
CA MET A 543 -14.12 -14.86 27.34
C MET A 543 -13.99 -13.42 26.83
N PHE A 544 -15.13 -12.73 26.75
CA PHE A 544 -15.23 -11.33 26.35
C PHE A 544 -14.94 -10.34 27.50
N ARG A 545 -14.37 -10.84 28.62
CA ARG A 545 -13.97 -10.03 29.78
C ARG A 545 -15.14 -9.34 30.50
N CYS A 546 -16.33 -9.90 30.36
CA CYS A 546 -17.48 -9.54 31.14
C CYS A 546 -17.40 -10.11 32.56
N PRO A 547 -17.84 -9.34 33.57
CA PRO A 547 -18.25 -9.92 34.84
C PRO A 547 -19.27 -11.03 34.57
N CYS A 548 -19.07 -12.16 35.23
CA CYS A 548 -20.02 -13.24 35.11
C CYS A 548 -21.36 -12.83 35.73
N THR A 549 -22.40 -12.70 34.90
CA THR A 549 -23.74 -12.33 35.38
C THR A 549 -24.53 -13.53 35.92
N HIS A 550 -24.11 -14.75 35.58
CA HIS A 550 -24.74 -16.00 36.01
C HIS A 550 -23.67 -16.95 36.56
N MET A 551 -23.38 -16.84 37.86
CA MET A 551 -22.26 -17.54 38.52
C MET A 551 -22.25 -19.06 38.32
N GLU A 552 -23.43 -19.67 38.16
CA GLU A 552 -23.57 -21.11 37.89
C GLU A 552 -23.04 -21.52 36.50
N HIS A 553 -23.00 -20.60 35.54
CA HIS A 553 -22.60 -20.87 34.16
C HIS A 553 -21.17 -20.43 33.86
N CYS A 554 -20.75 -19.28 34.37
CA CYS A 554 -19.43 -18.70 34.06
C CYS A 554 -18.55 -18.40 35.27
N GLY A 555 -19.01 -18.65 36.50
CA GLY A 555 -18.27 -18.26 37.71
C GLY A 555 -16.97 -19.03 37.90
N GLU A 556 -16.93 -20.30 37.48
CA GLU A 556 -15.68 -21.09 37.48
C GLU A 556 -14.69 -20.56 36.44
N GLN A 557 -15.18 -20.25 35.24
CA GLN A 557 -14.38 -19.64 34.18
C GLN A 557 -13.77 -18.32 34.65
N GLU A 558 -14.55 -17.48 35.32
CA GLU A 558 -14.12 -16.18 35.85
C GLU A 558 -12.98 -16.33 36.87
N LYS A 559 -13.08 -17.31 37.77
CA LYS A 559 -12.03 -17.61 38.75
C LYS A 559 -10.74 -18.07 38.09
N VAL A 560 -10.83 -19.00 37.13
CA VAL A 560 -9.65 -19.54 36.41
C VAL A 560 -8.95 -18.42 35.65
N VAL A 561 -9.72 -17.61 34.90
CA VAL A 561 -9.19 -16.44 34.20
C VAL A 561 -8.51 -15.48 35.18
N GLY A 562 -9.18 -15.12 36.28
CA GLY A 562 -8.64 -14.24 37.31
C GLY A 562 -7.34 -14.73 37.95
N GLN A 563 -7.17 -16.05 38.11
CA GLN A 563 -5.93 -16.66 38.58
C GLN A 563 -4.81 -16.50 37.53
N LEU A 564 -5.06 -16.91 36.28
CA LEU A 564 -4.06 -16.88 35.22
C LEU A 564 -3.54 -15.46 34.95
N LEU A 565 -4.38 -14.44 35.14
CA LEU A 565 -4.01 -13.03 35.04
C LEU A 565 -3.02 -12.60 36.14
N LYS A 566 -3.25 -13.01 37.39
CA LYS A 566 -2.32 -12.76 38.52
C LYS A 566 -0.97 -13.44 38.30
N GLU A 567 -0.99 -14.60 37.65
CA GLU A 567 0.21 -15.37 37.28
C GLU A 567 0.92 -14.79 36.05
N GLY A 568 0.37 -13.76 35.39
CA GLY A 568 0.92 -13.18 34.16
C GLY A 568 0.85 -14.12 32.95
N ARG A 569 0.05 -15.18 33.03
CA ARG A 569 -0.16 -16.20 31.97
C ARG A 569 -1.26 -15.80 30.98
N MET A 570 -1.74 -14.56 31.06
CA MET A 570 -2.75 -13.96 30.19
C MET A 570 -2.36 -12.52 29.84
N PRO A 571 -2.71 -12.02 28.63
CA PRO A 571 -2.21 -10.75 28.07
C PRO A 571 -2.79 -9.47 28.71
N MET A 572 -3.66 -9.58 29.71
CA MET A 572 -4.48 -8.47 30.19
C MET A 572 -4.33 -8.27 31.70
N GLN A 573 -3.15 -7.88 32.19
CA GLN A 573 -2.87 -7.77 33.63
C GLN A 573 -3.88 -6.87 34.39
N ASP A 574 -4.49 -5.89 33.70
CA ASP A 574 -5.56 -5.04 34.24
C ASP A 574 -6.96 -5.63 33.97
N TRP A 575 -7.31 -6.69 34.69
CA TRP A 575 -8.64 -7.31 34.67
C TRP A 575 -9.66 -6.59 35.58
N ARG A 576 -9.20 -5.64 36.39
CA ARG A 576 -10.06 -4.81 37.24
C ARG A 576 -9.89 -3.37 36.89
#